data_AF-A0A1J0EU36-F1
#
_entry.id   AF-A0A1J0EU36-F1
#
_cell.length_a   1.000
_cell.length_b   1.000
_cell.length_c   1.000
_cell.angle_alpha   90.00
_cell.angle_beta   90.00
_cell.angle_gamma   90.00
#
_symmetry.space_group_name_H-M   'P 1'
#
loop_
_entity.id
_entity.type
_entity.pdbx_description
1 polymer ?
#
loop_
_entity_poly.entity_id
_entity_poly.type
_entity_poly.pdbx_seq_one_letter_code
_entity_poly.pdbx_strand_id
1 'polypeptide(L)' 'MRRLLKGDFGMDVQFAMTPQFDLNNELDIPEDILKNYRRATRLREWGWEQIMGGRCEAFPPTELLL' A
#
# COMPACT_ATOMS: atom_id res chain seq x y z
N MET A 1 8.25 5.75 13.36
CA MET A 1 7.64 5.07 14.54
C MET A 1 7.13 5.99 15.66
N ARG A 2 7.84 7.03 16.12
CA ARG A 2 7.36 7.88 17.25
C ARG A 2 5.98 8.52 17.03
N ARG A 3 5.61 8.83 15.77
CA ARG A 3 4.30 9.40 15.41
C ARG A 3 3.20 8.32 15.32
N LEU A 4 3.50 7.18 14.71
CA LEU A 4 2.66 5.96 14.78
C LEU A 4 2.27 5.62 16.23
N LEU A 5 3.23 5.62 17.15
CA LEU A 5 2.98 5.34 18.58
C LEU A 5 2.11 6.41 19.27
N LYS A 6 2.00 7.62 18.70
CA LYS A 6 1.12 8.68 19.18
C LYS A 6 -0.29 8.62 18.58
N GLY A 7 -0.54 7.71 17.64
CA GLY A 7 -1.80 7.61 16.93
C GLY A 7 -1.92 8.55 15.71
N ASP A 8 -0.83 9.18 15.28
CA ASP A 8 -0.81 9.92 14.01
C ASP A 8 -0.79 8.92 12.85
N PHE A 9 -1.95 8.70 12.22
CA PHE A 9 -2.12 7.78 11.10
C PHE A 9 -2.68 8.52 9.87
N GLY A 10 -2.06 8.31 8.71
CA GLY A 10 -2.59 8.69 7.39
C GLY A 10 -2.92 7.46 6.55
N MET A 11 -3.19 7.67 5.26
CA MET A 11 -3.39 6.54 4.34
C MET A 11 -2.09 5.74 4.12
N ASP A 12 -0.93 6.31 4.40
CA ASP A 12 0.33 5.58 4.46
C ASP A 12 0.27 4.36 5.38
N VAL A 13 -0.26 4.54 6.60
CA VAL A 13 -0.40 3.45 7.57
C VAL A 13 -1.49 2.47 7.16
N GLN A 14 -2.61 2.98 6.63
CA GLN A 14 -3.68 2.13 6.11
C GLN A 14 -3.17 1.19 5.02
N PHE A 15 -2.46 1.71 4.02
CA PHE A 15 -1.96 0.90 2.91
C PHE A 15 -0.80 -0.01 3.33
N ALA A 16 0.13 0.46 4.17
CA ALA A 16 1.23 -0.37 4.67
C ALA A 16 0.75 -1.62 5.42
N MET A 17 -0.31 -1.47 6.22
CA MET A 17 -0.87 -2.52 7.06
C MET A 17 -1.96 -3.34 6.37
N THR A 18 -2.33 -2.99 5.13
CA THR A 18 -3.32 -3.76 4.37
C THR A 18 -2.76 -5.17 4.08
N PRO A 19 -3.52 -6.24 4.37
CA PRO A 19 -3.12 -7.59 4.01
C PRO A 19 -2.91 -7.73 2.51
N GLN A 20 -1.88 -8.46 2.13
CA GLN A 20 -1.61 -8.79 0.74
C GLN A 20 -1.47 -10.30 0.60
N PHE A 21 -2.10 -10.85 -0.43
CA PHE A 21 -2.11 -12.28 -0.73
C PHE A 21 -1.38 -12.51 -2.05
N ASP A 22 -0.58 -13.57 -2.10
CA ASP A 22 0.11 -13.93 -3.33
C ASP A 22 -0.87 -14.38 -4.40
N LEU A 23 -0.59 -13.99 -5.64
CA LEU A 23 -1.33 -14.48 -6.80
C LEU A 23 -0.94 -15.93 -7.10
N ASN A 24 -1.94 -16.76 -7.40
CA ASN A 24 -1.69 -18.12 -7.85
C ASN A 24 -1.35 -18.12 -9.35
N ASN A 25 -0.06 -18.33 -9.66
CA ASN A 25 0.47 -18.31 -11.02
C ASN A 25 0.09 -19.55 -11.86
N GLU A 26 -0.56 -20.56 -11.27
CA GLU A 26 -1.02 -21.76 -11.98
C GLU A 26 -2.39 -21.57 -12.67
N LEU A 27 -3.03 -20.42 -12.45
CA LEU A 27 -4.34 -20.08 -13.00
C LEU A 27 -4.23 -18.92 -13.99
N ASP A 28 -5.10 -18.90 -15.01
CA ASP A 28 -5.30 -17.71 -15.83
C ASP A 28 -5.99 -16.65 -14.97
N ILE A 29 -5.19 -15.67 -14.51
CA ILE A 29 -5.67 -14.57 -13.67
C ILE A 29 -6.30 -13.51 -14.56
N PRO A 30 -7.57 -13.12 -14.30
CA PRO A 30 -8.20 -12.02 -15.02
C PRO A 30 -7.36 -10.73 -14.95
N GLU A 31 -7.29 -9.99 -16.06
CA GLU A 31 -6.43 -8.81 -16.19
C GLU A 31 -6.78 -7.71 -15.17
N ASP A 32 -8.06 -7.55 -14.86
CA ASP A 32 -8.57 -6.63 -13.84
C ASP A 32 -8.10 -7.00 -12.43
N ILE A 33 -8.08 -8.29 -12.10
CA ILE A 33 -7.53 -8.81 -10.84
C ILE A 33 -6.03 -8.55 -10.77
N LEU A 34 -5.28 -8.81 -11.84
CA LEU A 34 -3.85 -8.56 -11.90
C LEU A 34 -3.53 -7.05 -11.76
N LYS A 35 -4.32 -6.19 -12.41
CA LYS A 35 -4.21 -4.73 -12.30
C LYS A 35 -4.45 -4.27 -10.87
N ASN A 36 -5.52 -4.75 -10.23
CA ASN A 36 -5.85 -4.41 -8.85
C ASN A 36 -4.78 -4.90 -7.87
N TYR A 37 -4.26 -6.12 -8.07
CA TYR A 37 -3.17 -6.66 -7.27
C TYR A 37 -1.93 -5.77 -7.35
N ARG A 38 -1.47 -5.43 -8.57
CA ARG A 38 -0.30 -4.57 -8.76
C ARG A 38 -0.48 -3.20 -8.12
N ARG A 39 -1.67 -2.61 -8.23
CA ARG A 39 -2.00 -1.34 -7.58
C ARG A 39 -1.93 -1.46 -6.05
N ALA A 40 -2.52 -2.51 -5.48
CA ALA A 40 -2.45 -2.77 -4.05
C ALA A 40 -1.01 -2.96 -3.56
N THR A 41 -0.18 -3.69 -4.31
CA THR A 41 1.26 -3.86 -4.01
C THR A 41 1.95 -2.51 -3.90
N ARG A 42 1.81 -1.66 -4.92
CA ARG A 42 2.49 -0.36 -4.98
C ARG A 42 2.04 0.58 -3.86
N LEU A 43 0.75 0.60 -3.53
CA LEU A 43 0.23 1.40 -2.42
C LEU A 43 0.79 0.93 -1.07
N ARG A 44 0.91 -0.39 -0.89
CA ARG A 44 1.50 -0.97 0.32
C ARG A 44 2.99 -0.66 0.44
N GLU A 45 3.75 -0.82 -0.64
CA GLU A 45 5.17 -0.44 -0.70
C GLU A 45 5.36 1.03 -0.36
N TRP A 46 4.59 1.92 -1.00
CA TRP A 46 4.60 3.35 -0.71
C TRP A 46 4.33 3.66 0.77
N GLY A 47 3.34 3.01 1.36
CA GLY A 47 3.01 3.18 2.78
C GLY A 47 4.19 2.80 3.69
N TRP A 48 4.85 1.67 3.41
CA TRP A 48 6.05 1.25 4.13
C TRP A 48 7.21 2.24 3.96
N GLU A 49 7.42 2.78 2.77
CA GLU A 49 8.44 3.81 2.53
C GLU A 49 8.20 5.08 3.36
N GLN A 50 6.94 5.51 3.50
CA GLN A 50 6.61 6.68 4.34
C GLN A 50 6.90 6.39 5.82
N ILE A 51 6.45 5.23 6.30
CA ILE A 51 6.66 4.79 7.69
C ILE A 51 8.15 4.70 8.04
N MET A 52 8.94 4.07 7.16
CA MET A 52 10.38 3.89 7.34
C MET A 52 11.13 5.20 7.22
N GLY A 53 10.70 6.10 6.32
CA GLY A 53 11.22 7.46 6.20
C GLY A 53 10.82 8.41 7.32
N GLY A 54 9.94 7.99 8.24
CA GLY A 54 9.43 8.84 9.31
C GLY A 54 8.49 9.96 8.82
N ARG A 55 8.04 9.89 7.57
CA ARG A 55 7.04 10.78 6.99
C ARG A 55 5.64 10.32 7.44
N CYS A 56 4.69 11.24 7.39
CA CYS A 56 3.28 10.97 7.69
C CYS A 56 2.48 11.64 6.59
N GLU A 57 2.31 10.91 5.48
CA GLU A 57 1.61 11.42 4.31
C GLU A 57 0.15 11.01 4.40
N ALA A 58 -0.74 12.00 4.40
CA ALA A 58 -2.17 11.74 4.49
C ALA A 58 -2.70 11.06 3.21
N PHE A 59 -2.09 11.33 2.04
CA PHE A 59 -2.52 10.85 0.73
C PHE A 59 -1.36 10.29 -0.10
N PRO A 60 -1.57 9.18 -0.84
CA PRO A 60 -0.61 8.72 -1.83
C PRO A 60 -0.59 9.66 -3.04
N PRO A 61 0.52 9.65 -3.82
CA PRO A 61 0.58 10.27 -5.14
C PRO A 61 -0.58 9.80 -6.03
N THR A 62 -1.09 10.68 -6.90
CA THR A 62 -2.26 10.38 -7.75
C THR A 62 -1.97 9.24 -8.72
N GLU A 63 -0.71 9.08 -9.12
CA GLU A 63 -0.21 8.02 -9.99
C GLU A 63 -0.38 6.62 -9.38
N LEU A 64 -0.49 6.51 -8.05
CA LEU A 64 -0.74 5.25 -7.35
C LEU A 64 -2.24 4.94 -7.18
N LEU A 65 -3.11 5.93 -7.45
CA LEU A 65 -4.56 5.79 -7.35
C LEU A 65 -5.23 5.43 -8.69
N LEU A 66 -4.55 5.71 -9.81
CA LEU A 66 -4.97 5.44 -11.20
C LEU A 66 -4.61 4.01 -11.65
#